data_AF-A0A7W1T0X2-F1
#
_entry.id   AF-A0A7W1T0X2-F1
#
_cell.length_a   1.000
_cell.length_b   1.000
_cell.length_c   1.000
_cell.angle_alpha   90.00
_cell.angle_beta   90.00
_cell.angle_gamma   90.00
#
_symmetry.space_group_name_H-M   'P 1'
#
loop_
_entity.id
_entity.type
_entity.pdbx_description
1 polymer ?
#
loop_
_entity_poly.entity_id
_entity_poly.type
_entity_poly.pdbx_seq_one_letter_code
_entity_poly.pdbx_strand_id
1 'polypeptide(L)'
;MKTRLFSVTPLFLSVVFTTAVAQQFIEAPQYATNGAPRAVTTADFNGDGYVDIAAGNTGSSATIQILLANSDGTFRQGQQLGAPGLTSYS
;
A
#
# COMPACT_ATOMS: atom_id res chain seq x y z
N MET A 1 -4.95 -14.98 -33.11
CA MET A 1 -5.83 -13.94 -32.54
C MET A 1 -6.42 -14.53 -31.25
N LYS A 2 -5.96 -14.09 -30.08
CA LYS A 2 -6.29 -14.69 -28.76
C LYS A 2 -7.29 -13.78 -28.06
N THR A 3 -8.55 -14.20 -28.00
CA THR A 3 -9.62 -13.46 -27.31
C THR A 3 -9.51 -13.73 -25.82
N ARG A 4 -9.23 -12.70 -25.02
CA ARG A 4 -9.19 -12.78 -23.55
C ARG A 4 -10.59 -12.50 -23.01
N LEU A 5 -11.18 -13.51 -22.35
CA LEU A 5 -12.40 -13.36 -21.57
C LEU A 5 -12.05 -12.67 -20.24
N PHE A 6 -12.60 -11.48 -20.00
CA PHE A 6 -12.62 -10.87 -18.68
C PHE A 6 -14.05 -11.00 -18.15
N SER A 7 -14.26 -11.93 -17.21
CA SER A 7 -15.48 -12.00 -16.43
C SER A 7 -15.20 -11.38 -15.07
N VAL A 8 -15.80 -10.22 -14.80
CA VAL A 8 -15.90 -9.68 -13.44
C VAL A 8 -17.34 -9.25 -13.26
N THR A 9 -18.09 -10.03 -12.50
CA THR A 9 -19.40 -9.62 -12.01
C THR A 9 -19.30 -9.40 -10.51
N PRO A 10 -19.11 -8.15 -10.04
CA PRO A 10 -19.41 -7.85 -8.66
C PRO A 10 -20.94 -7.67 -8.55
N LEU A 11 -21.57 -8.56 -7.78
CA LEU A 11 -22.93 -8.36 -7.27
C LEU A 11 -22.92 -7.14 -6.35
N PHE A 12 -23.50 -6.01 -6.76
CA PHE A 12 -23.75 -4.91 -5.84
C PHE A 12 -25.12 -5.10 -5.20
N LEU A 13 -25.12 -5.46 -3.90
CA LEU A 13 -26.31 -5.39 -3.06
C LEU A 13 -26.75 -3.91 -3.03
N SER A 14 -27.98 -3.62 -3.47
CA SER A 14 -28.49 -2.25 -3.52
C SER A 14 -28.53 -1.67 -2.11
N VAL A 15 -27.77 -0.60 -1.87
CA VAL A 15 -27.91 0.18 -0.63
C VAL A 15 -28.67 1.46 -0.96
N VAL A 16 -29.90 1.56 -0.45
CA VAL A 16 -30.68 2.80 -0.46
C VAL A 16 -30.25 3.61 0.75
N PHE A 17 -29.40 4.61 0.56
CA PHE A 17 -29.02 5.53 1.63
C PHE A 17 -30.03 6.66 1.72
N THR A 18 -30.90 6.60 2.72
CA THR A 18 -31.69 7.76 3.16
C THR A 18 -31.13 8.24 4.49
N THR A 19 -30.89 9.54 4.58
CA THR A 19 -30.28 10.31 5.69
C THR A 19 -28.77 10.12 5.88
N ALA A 20 -28.04 11.25 5.74
CA ALA A 20 -26.61 11.50 5.97
C ALA A 20 -25.64 10.35 5.65
N VAL A 21 -25.01 10.40 4.46
CA VAL A 21 -23.92 9.48 4.09
C VAL A 21 -22.71 9.81 4.97
N ALA A 22 -22.53 9.05 6.06
CA ALA A 22 -21.21 8.90 6.66
C ALA A 22 -20.29 8.30 5.59
N GLN A 23 -19.11 8.90 5.39
CA GLN A 23 -18.09 8.41 4.47
C GLN A 23 -17.83 6.92 4.74
N GLN A 24 -18.26 6.05 3.84
CA GLN A 24 -18.07 4.61 3.98
C GLN A 24 -16.61 4.30 3.65
N PHE A 25 -15.85 3.78 4.63
CA PHE A 25 -14.55 3.20 4.35
C PHE A 25 -14.75 1.84 3.68
N ILE A 26 -14.42 1.73 2.40
CA ILE A 26 -14.29 0.45 1.71
C ILE A 26 -12.97 -0.22 2.12
N GLU A 27 -12.89 -1.54 1.99
CA GLU A 27 -11.65 -2.27 2.25
C GLU A 27 -10.52 -1.74 1.35
N ALA A 28 -9.43 -1.29 1.96
CA ALA A 28 -8.27 -0.80 1.22
C ALA A 28 -7.42 -1.97 0.70
N PRO A 29 -6.83 -1.85 -0.50
CA PRO A 29 -5.84 -2.82 -0.97
C PRO A 29 -4.69 -2.98 0.04
N GLN A 30 -4.27 -4.22 0.26
CA GLN A 30 -3.14 -4.52 1.14
C GLN A 30 -1.85 -4.64 0.32
N TYR A 31 -0.80 -3.95 0.78
CA TYR A 31 0.52 -3.99 0.17
C TYR A 31 1.52 -4.65 1.12
N ALA A 32 2.05 -5.80 0.70
CA ALA A 32 2.98 -6.56 1.51
C ALA A 32 4.31 -5.82 1.67
N THR A 33 4.73 -5.67 2.92
CA THR A 33 6.10 -5.33 3.30
C THR A 33 6.85 -6.60 3.65
N ASN A 34 8.14 -6.69 3.28
CA ASN A 34 8.98 -7.84 3.62
C ASN A 34 9.47 -7.77 5.09
N GLY A 35 8.55 -7.70 6.06
CA GLY A 35 8.86 -7.62 7.49
C GLY A 35 7.67 -7.24 8.37
N ALA A 36 7.96 -6.86 9.61
CA ALA A 36 6.97 -6.38 10.59
C ALA A 36 7.02 -4.84 10.67
N PRO A 37 6.17 -4.13 9.91
CA PRO A 37 6.19 -2.68 9.86
C PRO A 37 5.74 -2.11 11.20
N ARG A 38 6.52 -1.17 11.74
CA ARG A 38 6.18 -0.43 12.98
C ARG A 38 6.04 1.07 12.79
N ALA A 39 6.58 1.59 11.69
CA ALA A 39 6.52 3.00 11.35
C ALA A 39 6.28 3.14 9.85
N VAL A 40 5.58 4.20 9.47
CA VAL A 40 5.36 4.58 8.08
C VAL A 40 5.60 6.08 7.92
N THR A 41 6.13 6.49 6.77
CA THR A 41 6.22 7.88 6.34
C THR A 41 5.94 7.97 4.85
N THR A 42 5.63 9.16 4.36
CA THR A 42 5.32 9.41 2.95
C THR A 42 6.17 10.55 2.40
N ALA A 43 6.59 10.42 1.15
CA ALA A 43 7.25 11.44 0.35
C ALA A 43 7.30 10.95 -1.11
N ASP A 44 7.62 11.82 -2.06
CA ASP A 44 8.03 11.37 -3.40
C ASP A 44 9.50 10.91 -3.33
N PHE A 45 9.74 9.61 -3.28
CA PHE A 45 11.08 9.05 -3.10
C PHE A 45 11.79 8.80 -4.44
N ASN A 46 11.07 8.78 -5.56
CA ASN A 46 11.61 8.49 -6.89
C ASN A 46 11.60 9.70 -7.85
N GLY A 47 10.99 10.82 -7.46
CA GLY A 47 10.91 12.06 -8.22
C GLY A 47 9.88 12.07 -9.35
N ASP A 48 8.87 11.19 -9.31
CA ASP A 48 7.86 11.07 -10.36
C ASP A 48 6.61 11.95 -10.13
N GLY A 49 6.56 12.67 -9.00
CA GLY A 49 5.47 13.55 -8.63
C GLY A 49 4.30 12.85 -7.92
N TYR A 50 4.40 11.55 -7.66
CA TYR A 50 3.44 10.80 -6.85
C TYR A 50 3.97 10.56 -5.44
N VAL A 51 3.07 10.57 -4.45
CA VAL A 51 3.45 10.35 -3.04
C VAL A 51 3.62 8.86 -2.78
N ASP A 52 4.85 8.44 -2.54
CA ASP A 52 5.22 7.08 -2.17
C ASP A 52 5.08 6.82 -0.66
N ILE A 53 5.23 5.56 -0.26
CA ILE A 53 5.24 5.13 1.15
C ILE A 53 6.59 4.48 1.47
N ALA A 54 7.16 4.82 2.63
CA ALA A 54 8.26 4.09 3.24
C ALA A 54 7.77 3.42 4.53
N ALA A 55 7.91 2.10 4.61
CA ALA A 55 7.57 1.30 5.78
C ALA A 55 8.85 0.80 6.48
N GLY A 56 9.01 1.20 7.75
CA GLY A 56 10.10 0.76 8.61
C GLY A 56 9.76 -0.57 9.27
N ASN A 57 10.42 -1.64 8.82
CA ASN A 57 10.28 -2.99 9.37
C ASN A 57 11.31 -3.23 10.47
N THR A 58 10.85 -3.77 11.59
CA THR A 58 11.71 -4.11 12.74
C THR A 58 11.96 -5.62 12.83
N GLY A 59 13.06 -5.99 13.49
CA GLY A 59 13.49 -7.39 13.68
C GLY A 59 15.03 -7.48 13.71
N SER A 60 15.56 -8.71 13.80
CA SER A 60 17.02 -8.95 13.81
C SER A 60 17.73 -8.42 12.56
N SER A 61 17.00 -8.31 11.46
CA SER A 61 17.44 -7.66 10.22
C SER A 61 16.43 -6.58 9.84
N ALA A 62 16.50 -5.43 10.51
CA ALA A 62 15.61 -4.31 10.23
C ALA A 62 15.78 -3.80 8.79
N THR A 63 14.67 -3.43 8.15
CA THR A 63 14.65 -2.97 6.76
C THR A 63 13.72 -1.78 6.59
N ILE A 64 13.93 -1.01 5.53
CA ILE A 64 12.96 -0.05 5.03
C ILE A 64 12.46 -0.57 3.69
N GLN A 65 11.16 -0.80 3.57
CA GLN A 65 10.52 -1.12 2.30
C GLN A 65 9.90 0.15 1.71
N ILE A 66 10.31 0.52 0.50
CA ILE A 66 9.66 1.58 -0.28
C ILE A 66 8.55 0.96 -1.13
N LEU A 67 7.36 1.55 -1.09
CA LEU A 67 6.23 1.25 -1.97
C LEU A 67 6.02 2.47 -2.86
N LEU A 68 6.22 2.28 -4.16
CA LEU A 68 6.12 3.36 -5.14
C LEU A 68 4.67 3.52 -5.59
N ALA A 69 4.19 4.75 -5.61
CA ALA A 69 2.87 5.08 -6.12
C ALA A 69 2.82 4.95 -7.66
N ASN A 70 1.68 4.52 -8.15
CA ASN A 70 1.32 4.58 -9.56
C ASN A 70 0.35 5.75 -9.78
N SER A 71 0.22 6.19 -11.03
CA SER A 71 -0.70 7.28 -11.40
C SER A 71 -2.18 6.98 -11.15
N ASP A 72 -2.54 5.72 -10.90
CA ASP A 72 -3.90 5.26 -10.63
C ASP A 72 -4.21 5.16 -9.11
N GLY A 73 -3.28 5.59 -8.25
CA GLY A 73 -3.44 5.55 -6.80
C GLY A 73 -3.15 4.18 -6.17
N THR A 74 -2.67 3.20 -6.94
CA THR A 74 -2.16 1.93 -6.41
C THR A 74 -0.67 2.02 -6.09
N PHE A 75 -0.16 1.04 -5.33
CA PHE A 75 1.26 0.95 -5.00
C PHE A 75 1.90 -0.32 -5.57
N ARG A 76 3.18 -0.24 -5.90
CA ARG A 76 4.03 -1.38 -6.30
C ARG A 76 5.26 -1.46 -5.41
N GLN A 77 5.87 -2.64 -5.35
CA GLN A 77 7.13 -2.80 -4.62
C GLN A 77 8.24 -1.97 -5.26
N GLY A 78 8.85 -1.11 -4.45
CA GLY A 78 10.09 -0.42 -4.77
C GLY A 78 11.28 -1.08 -4.09
N GLN A 79 12.33 -0.29 -3.88
CA GLN A 79 13.56 -0.76 -3.27
C GLN A 79 13.36 -1.14 -1.79
N GLN A 80 14.06 -2.21 -1.39
CA GLN A 80 14.26 -2.55 0.02
C GLN A 80 15.67 -2.14 0.43
N LEU A 81 15.76 -1.42 1.55
CA LEU A 81 17.01 -0.99 2.14
C LEU A 81 17.24 -1.76 3.43
N GLY A 82 18.48 -2.21 3.66
CA GLY A 82 18.90 -2.62 5.00
C GLY A 82 18.94 -1.39 5.90
N ALA A 83 18.46 -1.52 7.14
CA ALA A 83 18.51 -0.44 8.12
C ALA A 83 19.48 -0.80 9.27
N PRO A 84 20.81 -0.86 9.00
CA PRO A 84 21.81 -1.10 10.04
C PRO A 84 21.78 0.08 11.03
N GLY A 85 21.15 -0.13 12.19
CA GLY A 85 20.92 0.92 13.18
C GLY A 85 19.50 0.93 13.76
N LEU A 86 18.54 0.22 13.14
CA LEU A 86 17.21 -0.02 13.72
C LEU A 86 17.16 -1.32 14.56
N THR A 87 18.31 -1.74 15.11
CA THR A 87 18.37 -2.88 16.04
C THR A 87 17.55 -2.52 17.28
N SER A 88 16.38 -3.16 17.42
CA SER A 88 15.47 -3.20 18.56
C SER A 88 15.63 -2.08 19.60
N TYR A 89 14.68 -1.14 19.66
CA TYR A 89 14.40 -0.46 20.93
C TYR A 89 13.93 -1.54 21.90
N SER A 90 14.75 -1.77 22.94
CA SER A 90 14.55 -2.73 24.03
C SER A 90 13.21 -2.55 24.74
#